data_AF-A0A0G0LCC8-F1
#
_entry.id   AF-A0A0G0LCC8-F1
#
_cell.length_a   1.000
_cell.length_b   1.000
_cell.length_c   1.000
_cell.angle_alpha   90.00
_cell.angle_beta   90.00
_cell.angle_gamma   90.00
#
_symmetry.space_group_name_H-M   'P 1'
#
loop_
_entity.id
_entity.type
_entity.pdbx_description
1 polymer ?
#
loop_
_entity_poly.entity_id
_entity_poly.type
_entity_poly.pdbx_seq_one_letter_code
_entity_poly.pdbx_strand_id
1 'polypeptide(L)'
;MGTKKIGLAMTVNQIITTLPVIHNDDQLISNLLTIISHNHIEKIYVGVSQGSFAKQTQDFVSKLSKQSKKLFLPSKLMRFFLKIKKRKKIIKTK
;
A
#
# COMPACT_ATOMS: atom_id res chain seq x y z
N MET A 1 3.55 -8.56 2.11
CA MET A 1 2.13 -8.14 2.00
C MET A 1 1.24 -9.17 2.70
N GLY A 2 0.02 -8.83 3.10
CA GLY A 2 -0.92 -9.84 3.60
C GLY A 2 -1.39 -10.75 2.47
N THR A 3 -1.41 -12.06 2.69
CA THR A 3 -1.71 -13.05 1.63
C THR A 3 -3.20 -13.20 1.35
N LYS A 4 -4.06 -12.94 2.34
CA LYS A 4 -5.53 -13.03 2.22
C LYS A 4 -6.21 -11.67 2.19
N LYS A 5 -5.71 -10.74 3.00
CA LYS A 5 -6.34 -9.44 3.27
C LYS A 5 -5.27 -8.36 3.37
N ILE A 6 -5.64 -7.15 2.96
CA ILE A 6 -4.80 -5.96 2.99
C ILE A 6 -5.50 -4.90 3.83
N GLY A 7 -4.88 -4.54 4.94
CA GLY A 7 -5.32 -3.43 5.78
C GLY A 7 -4.92 -2.10 5.13
N LEU A 8 -5.85 -1.16 5.11
CA LEU A 8 -5.68 0.16 4.54
C LEU A 8 -5.96 1.23 5.58
N ALA A 9 -5.21 2.32 5.50
CA ALA A 9 -5.44 3.53 6.27
C ALA A 9 -5.05 4.73 5.41
N MET A 10 -5.73 5.84 5.62
CA MET A 10 -5.43 7.12 4.98
C MET A 10 -5.22 8.19 6.03
N THR A 11 -4.54 9.26 5.66
CA THR A 11 -4.32 10.41 6.52
C THR A 11 -4.89 11.64 5.84
N VAL A 12 -5.79 12.34 6.54
CA VAL A 12 -6.37 13.62 6.12
C VAL A 12 -6.19 14.59 7.27
N ASN A 13 -5.62 15.77 7.01
CA ASN A 13 -5.37 16.78 8.04
C ASN A 13 -4.66 16.21 9.29
N GLN A 14 -3.66 15.34 9.06
CA GLN A 14 -2.87 14.66 10.11
C GLN A 14 -3.65 13.65 10.96
N ILE A 15 -4.93 13.42 10.66
CA ILE A 15 -5.76 12.40 11.30
C ILE A 15 -5.70 11.11 10.48
N ILE A 16 -5.39 9.99 11.15
CA ILE A 16 -5.33 8.67 10.52
C ILE A 16 -6.70 7.99 10.66
N THR A 17 -7.27 7.58 9.54
CA THR A 17 -8.53 6.86 9.49
C THR A 17 -8.33 5.52 8.81
N THR A 18 -8.91 4.46 9.37
CA THR A 18 -8.89 3.13 8.77
C THR A 18 -9.89 3.04 7.64
N LEU A 19 -9.48 2.41 6.54
CA LEU A 19 -10.36 2.10 5.42
C LEU A 19 -10.83 0.63 5.51
N PRO A 20 -11.91 0.27 4.81
CA PRO A 20 -12.34 -1.12 4.70
C PRO A 20 -11.20 -2.02 4.23
N VAL A 21 -11.14 -3.23 4.80
CA VAL A 21 -10.16 -4.23 4.43
C VAL A 21 -10.47 -4.77 3.03
N ILE A 22 -9.44 -4.89 2.18
CA ILE A 22 -9.58 -5.46 0.84
C ILE A 22 -9.02 -6.88 0.82
N HIS A 23 -9.63 -7.75 0.03
CA HIS A 23 -9.11 -9.08 -0.24
C HIS A 23 -7.92 -9.03 -1.19
N ASN A 24 -6.93 -9.89 -0.96
CA ASN A 24 -5.78 -10.03 -1.84
C ASN A 24 -6.10 -11.06 -2.94
N ASP A 25 -6.92 -10.64 -3.90
CA ASP A 25 -7.40 -11.43 -5.04
C ASP A 25 -7.11 -10.71 -6.37
N ASP A 26 -7.62 -11.25 -7.47
CA ASP A 26 -7.40 -10.70 -8.81
C ASP A 26 -8.03 -9.31 -9.00
N GLN A 27 -9.01 -8.94 -8.18
CA GLN A 27 -9.67 -7.63 -8.22
C GLN A 27 -8.94 -6.57 -7.38
N LEU A 28 -7.91 -6.94 -6.62
CA LEU A 28 -7.20 -6.06 -5.71
C LEU A 28 -6.75 -4.74 -6.36
N ILE A 29 -6.11 -4.81 -7.53
CA ILE A 29 -5.58 -3.61 -8.19
C ILE A 29 -6.71 -2.69 -8.62
N SER A 30 -7.80 -3.24 -9.17
CA SER A 30 -8.99 -2.47 -9.57
C SER A 30 -9.59 -1.76 -8.35
N ASN A 31 -9.82 -2.50 -7.27
CA ASN A 31 -10.37 -1.96 -6.02
C ASN A 31 -9.50 -0.83 -5.44
N LEU A 32 -8.18 -0.99 -5.48
CA LEU A 32 -7.26 0.05 -5.02
C LEU A 32 -7.29 1.30 -5.89
N LEU A 33 -7.32 1.15 -7.22
CA LEU A 33 -7.43 2.31 -8.13
C LEU A 33 -8.72 3.09 -7.89
N THR A 34 -9.82 2.39 -7.65
CA THR A 34 -11.10 2.98 -7.27
C THR A 34 -10.97 3.80 -5.98
N ILE A 35 -10.37 3.25 -4.92
CA ILE A 35 -10.18 3.97 -3.65
C ILE A 35 -9.26 5.18 -3.83
N ILE A 36 -8.16 5.03 -4.55
CA ILE A 36 -7.20 6.10 -4.82
C ILE A 36 -7.89 7.26 -5.53
N SER A 37 -8.69 6.95 -6.56
CA SER A 37 -9.42 7.95 -7.35
C SER A 37 -10.48 8.66 -6.52
N HIS A 38 -11.34 7.92 -5.80
CA HIS A 38 -12.42 8.48 -5.00
C HIS A 38 -11.93 9.36 -3.85
N ASN A 39 -10.81 9.00 -3.22
CA ASN A 39 -10.26 9.74 -2.08
C ASN A 39 -9.14 10.73 -2.48
N HIS A 40 -8.89 10.91 -3.78
CA HIS A 40 -7.84 11.77 -4.31
C HIS A 40 -6.46 11.55 -3.67
N ILE A 41 -6.06 10.28 -3.51
CA ILE A 41 -4.80 9.95 -2.83
C ILE A 41 -3.60 10.34 -3.69
N GLU A 42 -2.72 11.19 -3.14
CA GLU A 42 -1.53 11.67 -3.84
C GLU A 42 -0.26 10.86 -3.52
N LYS A 43 -0.22 10.26 -2.32
CA LYS A 43 0.94 9.56 -1.78
C LYS A 43 0.52 8.23 -1.19
N ILE A 44 1.21 7.17 -1.59
CA ILE A 44 0.96 5.81 -1.11
C ILE A 44 2.19 5.29 -0.40
N TYR A 45 2.01 4.84 0.83
CA TYR A 45 3.04 4.18 1.63
C TYR A 45 2.71 2.70 1.75
N VAL A 46 3.65 1.85 1.36
CA VAL A 46 3.48 0.39 1.43
C VAL A 46 4.51 -0.20 2.39
N GLY A 47 4.01 -0.90 3.40
CA GLY A 47 4.84 -1.65 4.34
C GLY A 47 5.49 -2.86 3.67
N VAL A 48 6.81 -2.92 3.70
CA VAL A 48 7.58 -4.06 3.19
C VAL A 48 8.01 -4.95 4.35
N SER A 49 7.58 -6.20 4.31
CA SER A 49 8.08 -7.25 5.21
C SER A 49 9.45 -7.73 4.75
N GLN A 50 10.26 -8.26 5.66
CA GLN A 50 11.54 -8.89 5.31
C GLN A 50 11.33 -10.26 4.66
N GLY A 51 12.36 -10.76 3.96
CA GLY A 51 12.37 -12.10 3.36
C GLY A 51 11.60 -12.22 2.04
N SER A 52 11.04 -13.40 1.77
CA SER A 52 10.33 -13.72 0.52
C SER A 52 9.16 -12.78 0.20
N PHE A 53 8.51 -12.25 1.24
CA PHE A 53 7.42 -11.29 1.10
C PHE A 53 7.86 -9.90 0.62
N ALA A 54 9.16 -9.57 0.68
CA ALA A 54 9.68 -8.30 0.20
C ALA A 54 9.51 -8.20 -1.33
N LYS A 55 9.91 -9.25 -2.04
CA LYS A 55 9.82 -9.32 -3.51
C LYS A 55 8.36 -9.23 -3.98
N GLN A 56 7.47 -10.00 -3.36
CA GLN A 56 6.04 -9.93 -3.66
C GLN A 56 5.46 -8.52 -3.45
N THR A 57 5.82 -7.84 -2.35
CA THR A 57 5.37 -6.46 -2.12
C THR A 57 5.95 -5.51 -3.18
N GLN A 58 7.21 -5.66 -3.58
CA GLN A 58 7.84 -4.83 -4.62
C GLN A 58 7.17 -5.04 -5.98
N ASP A 59 6.92 -6.28 -6.37
CA ASP A 59 6.23 -6.64 -7.62
C ASP A 59 4.82 -6.06 -7.65
N PHE A 60 4.11 -6.15 -6.52
CA PHE A 60 2.80 -5.53 -6.35
C PHE A 60 2.84 -4.00 -6.54
N VAL A 61 3.79 -3.31 -5.89
CA VAL A 61 3.92 -1.85 -6.02
C VAL A 61 4.28 -1.45 -7.44
N SER A 62 5.13 -2.23 -8.12
CA SER A 62 5.47 -2.02 -9.52
C SER A 62 4.23 -2.11 -10.42
N LYS A 63 3.41 -3.15 -10.25
CA LYS A 63 2.14 -3.33 -10.97
C LYS A 63 1.17 -2.17 -10.71
N LEU A 64 0.97 -1.81 -9.45
CA LEU A 64 0.07 -0.72 -9.06
C LEU A 64 0.54 0.64 -9.60
N SER A 65 1.84 0.91 -9.56
CA SER A 65 2.41 2.14 -10.13
C SER A 65 2.22 2.22 -11.64
N LYS A 66 2.44 1.11 -12.36
CA LYS A 66 2.24 1.06 -13.81
C LYS A 66 0.78 1.33 -14.20
N GLN A 67 -0.17 0.69 -13.49
CA GLN A 67 -1.59 0.85 -13.77
C GLN A 67 -2.11 2.24 -13.39
N SER A 68 -1.67 2.78 -12.25
CA SER A 68 -2.06 4.13 -11.85
C SER A 68 -1.54 5.21 -12.80
N LYS A 69 -0.30 5.12 -13.29
CA LYS A 69 0.23 6.06 -14.29
C LYS A 69 -0.57 6.07 -15.60
N LYS A 70 -1.17 4.94 -15.98
CA LYS A 70 -2.06 4.87 -17.15
C LYS A 70 -3.38 5.61 -16.91
N LEU A 71 -3.84 5.65 -15.66
CA LEU A 71 -5.14 6.19 -15.29
C LEU A 71 -5.10 7.69 -14.93
N PHE A 72 -3.96 8.18 -14.42
CA PHE A 72 -3.80 9.57 -13.97
C PHE A 72 -2.93 10.38 -14.95
N LEU A 73 -3.44 11.55 -15.37
CA LEU A 73 -2.77 12.50 -16.27
C LEU A 73 -1.40 12.98 -15.71
N PRO A 74 -0.46 13.40 -16.59
CA PRO A 74 0.92 13.71 -16.22
C PRO A 74 1.07 14.84 -15.18
N SER A 75 0.05 15.69 -15.00
CA SER A 75 0.06 16.76 -14.00
C SER A 75 -0.11 16.28 -12.55
N LYS A 76 -0.59 15.05 -12.32
CA LYS A 76 -0.81 14.47 -10.98
C LYS A 76 0.04 13.21 -10.79
N LEU A 77 1.33 13.41 -10.57
CA LEU A 77 2.28 12.31 -10.37
C LEU A 77 2.10 11.70 -8.98
N MET A 78 1.42 10.55 -8.91
CA MET A 78 1.29 9.81 -7.66
C MET A 78 2.63 9.19 -7.23
N ARG A 79 3.01 9.39 -5.97
CA ARG A 79 4.31 8.92 -5.43
C ARG A 79 4.13 7.69 -4.54
N PHE A 80 4.95 6.67 -4.79
CA PHE A 80 4.98 5.43 -4.02
C PHE A 80 6.22 5.37 -3.14
N PHE A 81 6.04 5.03 -1.87
CA PHE A 81 7.13 4.88 -0.92
C PHE A 81 7.08 3.49 -0.27
N LEU A 82 8.18 2.76 -0.36
CA LEU A 82 8.38 1.49 0.33
C LEU A 82 8.99 1.75 1.70
N LYS A 83 8.32 1.32 2.78
CA LYS A 83 8.82 1.47 4.14
C LYS A 83 9.09 0.10 4.76
N ILE A 84 10.36 -0.20 5.04
CA ILE A 84 10.76 -1.47 5.67
C ILE A 84 10.41 -1.41 7.16
N LYS A 85 9.64 -2.40 7.64
CA LYS A 85 9.29 -2.50 9.06
C LYS A 85 10.41 -3.24 9.81
N LYS A 86 11.31 -2.51 10.48
CA LYS A 86 12.27 -3.13 11.42
C LYS A 86 11.51 -3.58 12.68
N ARG A 87 11.50 -4.89 12.98
CA ARG A 87 10.99 -5.39 14.26
C ARG A 87 12.04 -5.13 15.34
N LYS A 88 11.73 -4.33 16.36
CA LYS A 88 12.52 -4.32 17.61
C LYS A 88 12.31 -5.66 18.31
N LYS A 89 13.39 -6.43 18.53
CA LYS A 89 13.35 -7.60 19.43
C LYS A 89 13.11 -7.07 20.84
N ILE A 90 11.93 -7.34 21.40
CA ILE A 90 11.72 -7.20 22.84
C ILE A 90 12.37 -8.44 23.45
N ILE A 91 13.55 -8.27 24.04
CA ILE A 91 14.17 -9.30 24.87
C ILE A 91 13.39 -9.26 26.19
N LYS A 92 12.53 -10.27 26.42
CA LYS A 92 12.01 -10.53 27.76
C LYS A 92 13.14 -11.19 28.55
N THR A 93 13.80 -10.44 29.43
CA THR A 93 14.60 -11.02 30.50
C THR A 93 13.68 -11.81 31.43
N LYS A 94 14.05 -13.05 31.70
CA LYS A 94 13.40 -13.95 32.67
C LYS A 94 13.52 -13.40 34.08
#